data_AF-A0A521E9D8-F1
#
_entry.id   AF-A0A521E9D8-F1
#
_cell.length_a   1.000
_cell.length_b   1.000
_cell.length_c   1.000
_cell.angle_alpha   90.00
_cell.angle_beta   90.00
_cell.angle_gamma   90.00
#
_symmetry.space_group_name_H-M   'P 1'
#
loop_
_entity.id
_entity.type
_entity.pdbx_description
1 polymer ?
#
loop_
_entity_poly.entity_id
_entity_poly.type
_entity_poly.pdbx_seq_one_letter_code
_entity_poly.pdbx_strand_id
1 'polypeptide(L)'
;MRGFCWAGLLLVLIAGCGTKVPKDIIQPKEIRLVLYDMHIADGYISTIPVPDSARRVGTSYYKAIYKKYNIDSALYTKSMNYYYDHVESLSAIYKDVTAKLQKSKDSIDKIQAKILKKEEAIKKIKKDSADKANPKLAAIRADSLKKAKKDSITKLELSMTAEELAARRATQNSADKAKPKSIKKADAPKKVN
;
A
#
# COMPACT_ATOMS: atom_id res chain seq x y z
N MET A 1 -45.78 40.50 15.53
CA MET A 1 -45.17 39.22 15.99
C MET A 1 -44.07 38.71 15.04
N ARG A 2 -43.26 39.59 14.41
CA ARG A 2 -42.26 39.20 13.39
C ARG A 2 -40.80 39.26 13.87
N GLY A 3 -40.55 39.89 15.03
CA GLY A 3 -39.19 40.06 15.58
C GLY A 3 -38.72 38.95 16.52
N PHE A 4 -39.63 38.09 17.00
CA PHE A 4 -39.28 37.06 17.99
C PHE A 4 -38.58 35.84 17.36
N CYS A 5 -38.82 35.57 16.07
CA CYS A 5 -38.12 34.49 15.35
C CYS A 5 -36.64 34.81 15.07
N TRP A 6 -36.26 36.09 15.02
CA TRP A 6 -34.87 36.48 14.73
C TRP A 6 -33.98 36.44 15.97
N ALA A 7 -34.55 36.75 17.14
CA ALA A 7 -33.87 36.60 18.43
C ALA A 7 -33.57 35.11 18.76
N GLY A 8 -34.48 34.19 18.39
CA GLY A 8 -34.25 32.75 18.57
C GLY A 8 -33.14 32.18 17.67
N LEU A 9 -33.02 32.67 16.43
CA LEU A 9 -31.97 32.23 15.49
C LEU A 9 -30.57 32.73 15.88
N LEU A 10 -30.48 33.90 16.52
CA LEU A 10 -29.21 34.45 17.01
C LEU A 10 -28.69 33.69 18.25
N LEU A 11 -29.59 33.18 19.10
CA LEU A 11 -29.24 32.44 20.32
C LEU A 11 -28.71 31.03 20.02
N VAL A 12 -29.22 30.38 18.96
CA VAL A 12 -28.78 29.04 18.53
C VAL A 12 -27.34 29.04 17.99
N LEU A 13 -26.85 30.17 17.46
CA LEU A 13 -25.48 30.28 16.93
C LEU A 13 -24.39 30.27 18.01
N ILE A 14 -24.72 30.54 19.28
CA ILE A 14 -23.74 30.61 20.38
C ILE A 14 -23.66 29.28 21.16
N ALA A 15 -24.64 28.37 20.97
CA ALA A 15 -24.72 27.08 21.64
C ALA A 15 -23.89 25.95 20.96
N GLY A 16 -23.02 26.28 20.00
CA GLY A 16 -22.01 25.36 19.49
C GLY A 16 -20.88 25.18 20.51
N CYS A 17 -21.13 24.40 21.57
CA CYS A 17 -20.11 24.07 22.57
C CYS A 17 -19.08 23.10 21.96
N GLY A 18 -18.15 23.65 21.18
CA GLY A 18 -16.89 22.97 20.87
C GLY A 18 -16.01 23.01 22.11
N THR A 19 -15.42 21.88 22.49
CA THR A 19 -14.37 21.83 23.52
C THR A 19 -13.29 22.84 23.13
N LYS A 20 -13.15 23.89 23.94
CA LYS A 20 -12.16 24.93 23.67
C LYS A 20 -10.79 24.35 23.95
N VAL A 21 -10.07 24.01 22.89
CA VAL A 21 -8.68 23.58 22.98
C VAL A 21 -7.87 24.70 23.64
N PRO A 22 -7.07 24.41 24.69
CA PRO A 22 -6.22 25.40 25.34
C PRO A 22 -5.30 26.09 24.34
N LYS A 23 -5.01 27.38 24.57
CA LYS A 23 -4.14 28.17 23.66
C LYS A 23 -2.66 27.87 23.83
N ASP A 24 -2.29 27.22 24.92
CA ASP A 24 -0.94 26.92 25.36
C ASP A 24 -0.48 25.50 24.96
N ILE A 25 -1.17 24.90 23.99
CA ILE A 25 -0.83 23.65 23.33
C ILE A 25 -0.89 23.79 21.81
N ILE A 26 -0.28 22.86 21.08
CA ILE A 26 -0.32 22.81 19.62
C ILE A 26 -1.75 22.52 19.19
N GLN A 27 -2.29 23.36 18.31
CA GLN A 27 -3.68 23.27 17.89
C GLN A 27 -3.94 22.04 17.00
N PRO A 28 -5.19 21.52 16.93
CA PRO A 28 -5.50 20.26 16.24
C PRO A 28 -5.06 20.22 14.77
N LYS A 29 -5.13 21.37 14.08
CA LYS A 29 -4.71 21.50 12.68
C LYS A 29 -3.19 21.38 12.53
N GLU A 30 -2.43 21.95 13.46
CA GLU A 30 -0.97 21.96 13.43
C GLU A 30 -0.41 20.64 13.94
N ILE A 31 -0.93 20.11 15.06
CA ILE A 31 -0.40 18.88 15.65
C ILE A 31 -0.56 17.69 14.71
N ARG A 32 -1.60 17.68 13.88
CA ARG A 32 -1.74 16.70 12.81
C ARG A 32 -0.57 16.72 11.83
N LEU A 33 -0.10 17.91 11.45
CA LEU A 33 1.05 18.06 10.55
C LEU A 33 2.33 17.62 11.25
N VAL A 34 2.49 17.99 12.53
CA VAL A 34 3.62 17.56 13.37
C VAL A 34 3.67 16.04 13.47
N LEU A 35 2.55 15.39 13.83
CA LEU A 35 2.44 13.94 13.96
C LEU A 35 2.68 13.22 12.64
N TYR A 36 2.20 13.77 11.53
CA TYR A 36 2.48 13.21 10.21
C TYR A 36 3.98 13.16 9.92
N ASP A 37 4.70 14.26 10.15
CA ASP A 37 6.15 14.29 9.96
C ASP A 37 6.89 13.42 10.99
N MET A 38 6.39 13.39 12.24
CA MET A 38 6.93 12.56 13.31
C MET A 38 6.87 11.08 12.93
N HIS A 39 5.73 10.59 12.46
CA HIS A 39 5.57 9.19 12.07
C HIS A 39 6.34 8.81 10.80
N ILE A 40 6.57 9.76 9.89
CA ILE A 40 7.51 9.53 8.77
C ILE A 40 8.92 9.34 9.30
N ALA A 41 9.36 10.20 10.22
CA ALA A 41 10.66 10.06 10.87
C ALA A 41 10.76 8.73 11.63
N ASP A 42 9.75 8.36 12.42
CA ASP A 42 9.69 7.09 13.13
C ASP A 42 9.78 5.89 12.18
N GLY A 43 9.08 5.97 11.04
CA GLY A 43 9.14 4.96 9.99
C GLY A 43 10.58 4.75 9.51
N TYR A 44 11.32 5.82 9.25
CA TYR A 44 12.75 5.74 8.90
C TYR A 44 13.63 5.25 10.05
N ILE A 45 13.48 5.81 11.26
CA ILE A 45 14.27 5.46 12.44
C ILE A 45 14.10 3.99 12.79
N SER A 46 12.90 3.43 12.62
CA SER A 46 12.60 2.00 12.86
C SER A 46 13.37 1.03 11.96
N THR A 47 13.92 1.51 10.83
CA THR A 47 14.76 0.70 9.94
C THR A 47 16.21 0.58 10.41
N ILE A 48 16.61 1.35 11.43
CA ILE A 48 17.98 1.39 11.94
C ILE A 48 18.15 0.29 13.01
N PRO A 49 19.00 -0.72 12.78
CA PRO A 49 19.11 -1.88 13.69
C PRO A 49 19.86 -1.56 14.98
N VAL A 50 20.76 -0.57 14.97
CA VAL A 50 21.60 -0.22 16.12
C VAL A 50 20.88 0.82 16.99
N PRO A 51 20.55 0.51 18.26
CA PRO A 51 19.75 1.40 19.11
C PRO A 51 20.39 2.77 19.35
N ASP A 52 21.71 2.83 19.56
CA ASP A 52 22.42 4.11 19.74
C ASP A 52 22.37 4.98 18.49
N SER A 53 22.52 4.38 17.32
CA SER A 53 22.39 5.07 16.05
C SER A 53 20.96 5.56 15.84
N ALA A 54 19.96 4.72 16.10
CA ALA A 54 18.55 5.07 16.00
C ALA A 54 18.21 6.25 16.91
N ARG A 55 18.70 6.26 18.17
CA ARG A 55 18.53 7.36 19.11
C ARG A 55 19.14 8.67 18.60
N ARG A 56 20.41 8.63 18.17
CA ARG A 56 21.13 9.82 17.66
C ARG A 56 20.43 10.41 16.44
N VAL A 57 20.03 9.56 15.49
CA VAL A 57 19.29 9.96 14.30
C VAL A 57 17.94 10.54 14.71
N GLY A 58 17.18 9.84 15.56
CA GLY A 58 15.88 10.28 16.05
C GLY A 58 15.91 11.66 16.70
N THR A 59 16.88 11.91 17.59
CA THR A 59 17.06 13.25 18.19
C THR A 59 17.24 14.34 17.14
N SER A 60 18.03 14.08 16.09
CA SER A 60 18.24 15.05 15.00
C SER A 60 16.95 15.31 14.21
N TYR A 61 16.21 14.25 13.87
CA TYR A 61 14.94 14.37 13.13
C TYR A 61 13.90 15.12 13.95
N TYR A 62 13.68 14.74 15.21
CA TYR A 62 12.70 15.39 16.07
C TYR A 62 13.03 16.87 16.28
N LYS A 63 14.32 17.22 16.48
CA LYS A 63 14.75 18.62 16.58
C LYS A 63 14.46 19.41 15.29
N ALA A 64 14.66 18.79 14.12
CA ALA A 64 14.34 19.43 12.84
C ALA A 64 12.83 19.63 12.65
N ILE A 65 12.01 18.65 13.04
CA ILE A 65 10.54 18.75 13.01
C ILE A 65 10.07 19.87 13.94
N TYR A 66 10.55 19.91 15.18
CA TYR A 66 10.20 20.97 16.12
C TYR A 66 10.53 22.36 15.57
N LYS A 67 11.72 22.51 14.97
CA LYS A 67 12.11 23.74 14.29
C LYS A 67 11.18 24.10 13.12
N LYS A 68 10.79 23.11 12.30
CA LYS A 68 9.89 23.33 11.14
C LYS A 68 8.54 23.90 11.55
N TYR A 69 8.02 23.49 12.69
CA TYR A 69 6.71 23.91 13.20
C TYR A 69 6.78 25.03 14.25
N ASN A 70 7.98 25.57 14.53
CA ASN A 70 8.21 26.57 15.59
C ASN A 70 7.69 26.12 16.97
N ILE A 71 7.88 24.84 17.29
CA ILE A 71 7.55 24.25 18.59
C ILE A 71 8.83 23.74 19.27
N ASP A 72 8.72 23.31 20.53
CA ASP A 72 9.78 22.61 21.24
C ASP A 72 9.27 21.26 21.78
N SER A 73 10.16 20.48 22.40
CA SER A 73 9.81 19.18 22.97
C SER A 73 8.82 19.31 24.13
N ALA A 74 8.90 20.37 24.94
CA ALA A 74 8.05 20.55 26.10
C ALA A 74 6.61 20.88 25.69
N LEU A 75 6.43 21.78 24.72
CA LEU A 75 5.15 22.11 24.13
C LEU A 75 4.54 20.90 23.42
N TYR A 76 5.34 20.12 22.69
CA TYR A 76 4.88 18.88 22.06
C TYR A 76 4.37 17.88 23.11
N THR A 77 5.17 17.59 24.14
CA THR A 77 4.78 16.66 25.22
C THR A 77 3.53 17.15 25.95
N LYS A 78 3.47 18.44 26.30
CA LYS A 78 2.29 19.04 26.94
C LYS A 78 1.03 18.88 26.08
N SER A 79 1.15 19.11 24.78
CA SER A 79 0.05 18.96 23.84
C SER A 79 -0.40 17.51 23.74
N MET A 80 0.53 16.57 23.65
CA MET A 80 0.21 15.15 23.61
C MET A 80 -0.48 14.68 24.88
N ASN A 81 -0.03 15.11 26.06
CA ASN A 81 -0.70 14.81 27.33
C ASN A 81 -2.16 15.27 27.32
N TYR A 82 -2.43 16.49 26.85
CA TYR A 82 -3.81 16.95 26.67
C TYR A 82 -4.58 16.03 25.72
N TYR A 83 -4.04 15.70 24.55
CA TYR A 83 -4.78 14.87 23.59
C TYR A 83 -5.00 13.43 24.05
N TYR A 84 -4.13 12.88 24.91
CA TYR A 84 -4.36 11.56 25.51
C TYR A 84 -5.59 11.55 26.42
N ASP A 85 -5.86 12.64 27.13
CA ASP A 85 -7.08 12.80 27.95
C ASP A 85 -8.32 13.13 27.09
N HIS A 86 -8.13 13.49 25.82
CA HIS A 86 -9.18 13.90 24.89
C HIS A 86 -9.25 12.95 23.68
N VAL A 87 -9.55 11.68 23.96
CA VAL A 87 -9.50 10.57 22.98
C VAL A 87 -10.30 10.83 21.71
N GLU A 88 -11.46 11.48 21.78
CA GLU A 88 -12.25 11.82 20.58
C GLU A 88 -11.50 12.78 19.64
N SER A 89 -10.85 13.80 20.22
CA SER A 89 -10.03 14.75 19.46
C SER A 89 -8.80 14.07 18.87
N LEU A 90 -8.13 13.22 19.66
CA LEU A 90 -6.97 12.47 19.21
C LEU A 90 -7.31 11.48 18.09
N SER A 91 -8.46 10.80 18.19
CA SER A 91 -8.99 9.92 17.14
C SER A 91 -9.20 10.67 15.83
N ALA A 92 -9.82 11.86 15.88
CA ALA A 92 -10.00 12.71 14.70
C ALA A 92 -8.66 13.17 14.10
N ILE A 93 -7.67 13.49 14.93
CA ILE A 93 -6.31 13.82 14.49
C ILE A 93 -5.69 12.62 13.75
N TYR A 94 -5.70 11.43 14.36
CA TYR A 94 -5.09 10.23 13.77
C TYR A 94 -5.80 9.72 12.52
N LYS A 95 -7.12 9.87 12.40
CA LYS A 95 -7.85 9.55 11.16
C LYS A 95 -7.25 10.31 9.97
N ASP A 96 -6.97 11.59 10.17
CA ASP A 96 -6.47 12.44 9.10
C ASP A 96 -4.96 12.31 8.87
N VAL A 97 -4.17 12.02 9.92
CA VAL A 97 -2.77 11.60 9.76
C VAL A 97 -2.70 10.32 8.91
N THR A 98 -3.50 9.31 9.26
CA THR A 98 -3.54 8.02 8.56
C THR A 98 -3.98 8.19 7.10
N ALA A 99 -5.03 8.97 6.85
CA ALA A 99 -5.47 9.27 5.49
C ALA A 99 -4.37 9.94 4.65
N LYS A 100 -3.60 10.87 5.25
CA LYS A 100 -2.49 11.55 4.56
C LYS A 100 -1.32 10.61 4.29
N LEU A 101 -0.99 9.72 5.22
CA LEU A 101 0.03 8.68 5.02
C LEU A 101 -0.37 7.71 3.91
N GLN A 102 -1.62 7.22 3.94
CA GLN A 102 -2.15 6.34 2.90
C GLN A 102 -2.08 6.99 1.51
N LYS A 103 -2.52 8.25 1.41
CA LYS A 103 -2.45 9.01 0.16
C LYS A 103 -1.01 9.15 -0.37
N SER A 104 -0.05 9.30 0.55
CA SER A 104 1.38 9.41 0.20
C SER A 104 1.96 8.06 -0.23
N LYS A 105 1.53 6.97 0.40
CA LYS A 105 1.87 5.61 -0.05
C LYS A 105 1.32 5.34 -1.45
N ASP A 106 0.04 5.57 -1.67
CA ASP A 106 -0.62 5.31 -2.96
C ASP A 106 0.01 6.12 -4.10
N SER A 107 0.49 7.34 -3.83
CA SER A 107 1.19 8.16 -4.83
C SER A 107 2.57 7.59 -5.16
N ILE A 108 3.33 7.16 -4.15
CA ILE A 108 4.62 6.48 -4.33
C ILE A 108 4.45 5.18 -5.11
N ASP A 109 3.47 4.34 -4.77
CA ASP A 109 3.21 3.07 -5.46
C ASP A 109 2.88 3.28 -6.95
N LYS A 110 2.08 4.31 -7.26
CA LYS A 110 1.79 4.70 -8.66
C LYS A 110 3.05 5.15 -9.40
N ILE A 111 3.94 5.89 -8.73
CA ILE A 111 5.22 6.32 -9.32
C ILE A 111 6.12 5.10 -9.57
N GLN A 112 6.25 4.22 -8.59
CA GLN A 112 7.03 2.97 -8.72
C GLN A 112 6.52 2.11 -9.87
N ALA A 113 5.21 1.91 -9.99
CA ALA A 113 4.62 1.15 -11.09
C ALA A 113 4.94 1.77 -12.47
N LYS A 114 4.96 3.11 -12.58
CA LYS A 114 5.35 3.81 -13.80
C LYS A 114 6.83 3.63 -14.12
N ILE A 115 7.69 3.72 -13.11
CA ILE A 115 9.13 3.51 -13.24
C ILE A 115 9.40 2.09 -13.73
N LEU A 116 8.83 1.07 -13.09
CA LEU A 116 9.00 -0.34 -13.47
C LEU A 116 8.55 -0.60 -14.91
N LYS A 117 7.37 -0.10 -15.30
CA LYS A 117 6.88 -0.22 -16.69
C LYS A 117 7.83 0.44 -17.70
N LYS A 118 8.38 1.61 -17.36
CA LYS A 118 9.35 2.31 -18.21
C LYS A 118 10.66 1.53 -18.31
N GLU A 119 11.16 0.98 -17.22
CA GLU A 119 12.36 0.13 -17.20
C GLU A 119 12.18 -1.13 -18.04
N GLU A 120 11.03 -1.81 -17.94
CA GLU A 120 10.70 -2.97 -18.78
C GLU A 120 10.62 -2.62 -20.27
N ALA A 121 10.00 -1.50 -20.62
CA ALA A 121 9.94 -1.03 -22.00
C ALA A 121 11.35 -0.73 -22.55
N ILE A 122 12.22 -0.08 -21.76
CA ILE A 122 13.61 0.17 -22.14
C ILE A 122 14.39 -1.15 -22.30
N LYS A 123 14.18 -2.13 -21.41
CA LYS A 123 14.82 -3.45 -21.53
C LYS A 123 14.39 -4.18 -22.82
N LYS A 124 13.11 -4.10 -23.20
CA LYS A 124 12.61 -4.66 -24.47
C LYS A 124 13.26 -3.99 -25.69
N ILE A 125 13.28 -2.66 -25.73
CA ILE A 125 13.91 -1.90 -26.82
C ILE A 125 15.41 -2.23 -26.94
N LYS A 126 16.14 -2.33 -25.81
CA LYS A 126 17.56 -2.71 -25.81
C LYS A 126 17.78 -4.15 -26.31
N LYS A 127 16.90 -5.08 -25.94
CA LYS A 127 16.95 -6.47 -26.43
C LYS A 127 16.71 -6.53 -27.95
N ASP A 128 15.68 -5.86 -28.43
CA ASP A 128 15.33 -5.83 -29.86
C ASP A 128 16.45 -5.16 -30.69
N SER A 129 17.14 -4.17 -30.11
CA SER A 129 18.31 -3.52 -30.72
C SER A 129 19.55 -4.43 -30.74
N ALA A 130 19.79 -5.21 -29.68
CA ALA A 130 20.89 -6.19 -29.63
C ALA A 130 20.66 -7.37 -30.59
N ASP A 131 19.41 -7.81 -30.74
CA ASP A 131 19.03 -8.88 -31.66
C ASP A 131 19.11 -8.42 -33.14
N LYS A 132 18.85 -7.14 -33.43
CA LYS A 132 19.09 -6.54 -34.77
C LYS A 132 20.57 -6.33 -35.09
N ALA A 133 21.40 -5.99 -34.11
CA ALA A 133 22.83 -5.72 -34.32
C ALA A 133 23.69 -6.99 -34.46
N ASN A 134 23.23 -8.15 -33.96
CA ASN A 134 23.94 -9.42 -34.11
C ASN A 134 22.98 -10.61 -34.36
N PRO A 135 22.57 -10.85 -35.62
CA PRO A 135 21.63 -11.90 -35.98
C PRO A 135 22.16 -13.32 -35.71
N LYS A 136 23.50 -13.52 -35.65
CA LYS A 136 24.10 -14.81 -35.29
C LYS A 136 23.80 -15.20 -33.84
N LEU A 137 23.78 -14.24 -32.91
CA LEU A 137 23.52 -14.49 -31.49
C LEU A 137 22.03 -14.79 -31.23
N ALA A 138 21.12 -14.21 -32.01
CA ALA A 138 19.69 -14.50 -31.97
C ALA A 138 19.37 -15.93 -32.48
N ALA A 139 20.02 -16.36 -33.57
CA ALA A 139 19.88 -17.72 -34.10
C ALA A 139 20.41 -18.79 -33.12
N ILE A 140 21.58 -18.57 -32.52
CA ILE A 140 22.17 -19.48 -31.51
C ILE A 140 21.25 -19.66 -30.30
N ARG A 141 20.57 -18.58 -29.84
CA ARG A 141 19.61 -18.66 -28.72
C ARG A 141 18.33 -19.41 -29.09
N ALA A 142 17.83 -19.22 -30.31
CA ALA A 142 16.64 -19.93 -30.80
C ALA A 142 16.91 -21.44 -30.94
N ASP A 143 18.07 -21.83 -31.45
CA ASP A 143 18.45 -23.23 -31.60
C ASP A 143 18.72 -23.91 -30.26
N SER A 144 19.33 -23.18 -29.31
CA SER A 144 19.54 -23.70 -27.94
C SER A 144 18.23 -23.98 -27.21
N LEU A 145 17.21 -23.11 -27.37
CA LEU A 145 15.89 -23.30 -26.78
C LEU A 145 15.10 -24.44 -27.42
N LYS A 146 15.22 -24.62 -28.74
CA LYS A 146 14.61 -25.76 -29.46
C LYS A 146 15.25 -27.08 -29.04
N LYS A 147 16.57 -27.11 -28.89
CA LYS A 147 17.31 -28.29 -28.43
C LYS A 147 16.98 -28.65 -26.98
N ALA A 148 16.98 -27.67 -26.08
CA ALA A 148 16.61 -27.89 -24.68
C ALA A 148 15.15 -28.38 -24.50
N LYS A 149 14.20 -27.86 -25.29
CA LYS A 149 12.81 -28.37 -25.31
C LYS A 149 12.74 -29.79 -25.88
N LYS A 150 13.47 -30.08 -26.96
CA LYS A 150 13.50 -31.41 -27.57
C LYS A 150 14.05 -32.44 -26.59
N ASP A 151 15.17 -32.13 -25.93
CA ASP A 151 15.84 -33.03 -24.97
C ASP A 151 14.99 -33.29 -23.71
N SER A 152 14.20 -32.29 -23.28
CA SER A 152 13.27 -32.45 -22.16
C SER A 152 12.06 -33.33 -22.53
N ILE A 153 11.53 -33.16 -23.76
CA ILE A 153 10.39 -33.94 -24.26
C ILE A 153 10.82 -35.39 -24.55
N THR A 154 11.98 -35.63 -25.16
CA THR A 154 12.49 -37.01 -25.35
C THR A 154 12.77 -37.69 -24.02
N LYS A 155 13.26 -36.97 -22.99
CA LYS A 155 13.48 -37.54 -21.66
C LYS A 155 12.18 -37.89 -20.94
N LEU A 156 11.12 -37.09 -21.12
CA LEU A 156 9.76 -37.40 -20.65
C LEU A 156 9.17 -38.62 -21.36
N GLU A 157 9.30 -38.68 -22.70
CA GLU A 157 8.83 -39.80 -23.52
C GLU A 157 9.60 -41.12 -23.26
N LEU A 158 10.90 -41.07 -22.92
CA LEU A 158 11.68 -42.25 -22.53
C LEU A 158 11.37 -42.75 -21.11
N SER A 159 10.75 -41.92 -20.26
CA SER A 159 10.44 -42.26 -18.86
C SER A 159 9.05 -42.86 -18.65
N MET A 160 8.17 -42.78 -19.65
CA MET A 160 6.83 -43.37 -19.59
C MET A 160 6.79 -44.59 -20.51
N THR A 161 6.65 -45.79 -19.95
CA THR A 161 6.42 -47.00 -20.76
C THR A 161 5.07 -46.91 -21.47
N ALA A 162 4.96 -47.53 -22.64
CA ALA A 162 3.75 -47.50 -23.47
C ALA A 162 2.47 -47.96 -22.72
N GLU A 163 2.63 -48.78 -21.66
CA GLU A 163 1.55 -49.19 -20.76
C GLU A 163 0.98 -48.04 -19.91
N GLU A 164 1.81 -47.13 -19.39
CA GLU A 164 1.34 -46.03 -18.54
C GLU A 164 0.57 -44.97 -19.36
N LEU A 165 0.97 -44.77 -20.62
CA LEU A 165 0.28 -43.88 -21.56
C LEU A 165 -1.09 -44.42 -22.00
N ALA A 166 -1.21 -45.75 -22.15
CA ALA A 166 -2.47 -46.42 -22.46
C ALA A 166 -3.45 -46.37 -21.27
N ALA A 167 -2.95 -46.55 -20.04
CA ALA A 167 -3.76 -46.46 -18.83
C ALA A 167 -4.33 -45.04 -18.59
N ARG A 168 -3.52 -43.99 -18.80
CA ARG A 168 -3.99 -42.60 -18.65
C ARG A 168 -5.03 -42.19 -19.70
N ARG A 169 -4.88 -42.65 -20.95
CA ARG A 169 -5.87 -42.41 -22.02
C ARG A 169 -7.21 -43.10 -21.75
N ALA A 170 -7.21 -44.28 -21.11
CA ALA A 170 -8.43 -44.93 -20.68
C ALA A 170 -9.17 -44.15 -19.57
N THR A 171 -8.43 -43.58 -18.61
CA THR A 171 -9.02 -42.78 -17.52
C THR A 171 -9.60 -41.42 -17.96
N GLN A 172 -9.05 -40.80 -19.02
CA GLN A 172 -9.60 -39.57 -19.58
C GLN A 172 -10.93 -39.78 -20.30
N ASN A 173 -11.09 -40.89 -21.03
CA ASN A 173 -12.36 -41.20 -21.73
C ASN A 173 -13.52 -41.53 -20.78
N SER A 174 -13.26 -41.97 -19.55
CA SER A 174 -14.31 -42.15 -18.53
C SER A 174 -14.74 -40.85 -17.85
N ALA A 175 -13.86 -39.84 -17.76
CA ALA A 175 -14.16 -38.57 -17.10
C ALA A 175 -15.06 -37.63 -17.94
N ASP A 176 -15.02 -37.75 -19.26
CA ASP A 176 -15.86 -36.94 -20.17
C ASP A 176 -17.34 -37.39 -20.21
N LYS A 177 -17.65 -38.63 -19.79
CA LYS A 177 -19.04 -39.12 -19.70
C LYS A 177 -19.77 -38.73 -18.41
N ALA A 178 -19.07 -38.21 -17.40
CA ALA A 178 -19.62 -37.93 -16.07
C ALA A 178 -19.89 -36.45 -15.78
N LYS A 179 -20.06 -35.60 -16.81
CA LYS A 179 -20.38 -34.18 -16.61
C LYS A 179 -21.90 -33.98 -16.45
N PRO A 180 -22.44 -33.60 -15.28
CA PRO A 180 -23.87 -33.36 -15.13
C PRO A 180 -24.30 -32.05 -15.83
N LYS A 181 -25.51 -32.09 -16.38
CA LYS A 181 -26.24 -30.98 -17.00
C LYS A 181 -26.44 -29.80 -16.02
N SER A 182 -26.02 -28.61 -16.47
CA SER A 182 -26.56 -27.26 -16.20
C SER A 182 -27.49 -27.05 -15.00
N ILE A 183 -27.13 -26.14 -14.08
CA ILE A 183 -28.09 -25.27 -13.37
C ILE A 183 -27.58 -23.83 -13.40
N LYS A 184 -28.44 -22.93 -13.90
CA LYS A 184 -28.26 -21.47 -14.00
C LYS A 184 -28.46 -20.81 -12.62
N LYS A 185 -27.82 -19.63 -12.47
CA LYS A 185 -27.98 -18.59 -11.44
C LYS A 185 -29.34 -18.57 -10.71
N ALA A 186 -29.29 -18.55 -9.38
CA ALA A 186 -30.18 -17.75 -8.53
C ALA A 186 -29.58 -17.56 -7.12
N ASP A 187 -29.71 -16.33 -6.63
CA ASP A 187 -29.76 -15.89 -5.23
C ASP A 187 -28.50 -15.79 -4.35
N ALA A 188 -28.21 -14.53 -4.00
CA ALA A 188 -27.32 -14.09 -2.94
C ALA A 188 -27.80 -14.58 -1.56
N PRO A 189 -26.92 -14.64 -0.54
CA PRO A 189 -26.97 -13.55 0.43
C PRO A 189 -25.64 -13.22 1.12
N LYS A 190 -25.50 -11.99 1.63
CA LYS A 190 -24.86 -11.81 2.94
C LYS A 190 -25.42 -10.59 3.66
N LYS A 191 -26.29 -10.84 4.63
CA LYS A 191 -26.33 -10.04 5.86
C LYS A 191 -25.88 -10.92 7.00
N VAL A 192 -24.85 -10.44 7.70
CA VAL A 192 -24.52 -10.87 9.05
C VAL A 192 -25.32 -9.95 9.96
N ASN A 193 -26.32 -10.53 10.61
CA ASN A 193 -26.79 -10.31 11.98
C ASN A 193 -27.90 -11.33 12.24
#